data_AF-A0A4P5VZ48-F1
#
_entry.id   AF-A0A4P5VZ48-F1
#
_cell.length_a   1.000
_cell.length_b   1.000
_cell.length_c   1.000
_cell.angle_alpha   90.00
_cell.angle_beta   90.00
_cell.angle_gamma   90.00
#
_symmetry.space_group_name_H-M   'P 1'
#
loop_
_entity.id
_entity.type
_entity.pdbx_description
1 polymer ?
#
loop_
_entity_poly.entity_id
_entity_poly.type
_entity_poly.pdbx_seq_one_letter_code
_entity_poly.pdbx_strand_id
1 'polypeptide(L)'
;MLWFLAACCLPFSFPVDTGLDSAPICFDRDGDGVETCLGERGDCNDFSANTVATYEGEEECNGVDDDCDLQVDEEVGWHPDADGDGHGDESVVRCEKQAGDVHNGDDCNDASAAAYEGKTEVCDGLDNDCDGYADEYLIWYPDQDGDGFGADAAPSCDPSGTQTPGDCDDLDDGVYPDASERCNGADDDCNGEIDEETTLWTDADLDGWGVDPSGQVEACAAGYSPKEGDCDDTEPLAYPGALETCEDTADLNCDGSVGSDDLDRDGSPACEDCDDSVWFIYPGATETCDDGIDEDCDGEIDEGC
;
A
#
# COMPACT_ATOMS: atom_id res chain seq x y z
N MET A 1 -10.20 72.60 68.08
CA MET A 1 -10.86 72.01 69.27
C MET A 1 -11.01 70.52 68.99
N LEU A 2 -10.06 69.70 69.45
CA LEU A 2 -10.24 68.67 70.49
C LEU A 2 -11.43 67.70 70.24
N TRP A 3 -11.37 66.35 70.34
CA TRP A 3 -10.40 65.32 70.74
C TRP A 3 -11.02 63.92 70.37
N PHE A 4 -10.19 62.91 70.05
CA PHE A 4 -10.29 61.43 70.31
C PHE A 4 -11.58 60.63 69.94
N LEU A 5 -11.52 59.41 69.40
CA LEU A 5 -10.83 58.21 69.91
C LEU A 5 -10.55 57.16 68.81
N ALA A 6 -9.42 56.48 68.99
CA ALA A 6 -9.09 55.19 68.40
C ALA A 6 -9.83 54.04 69.09
N ALA A 7 -10.10 52.93 68.38
CA ALA A 7 -9.91 51.57 68.88
C ALA A 7 -10.07 50.55 67.75
N CYS A 8 -8.95 49.96 67.39
CA CYS A 8 -8.79 48.80 66.53
C CYS A 8 -9.09 47.52 67.32
N CYS A 9 -9.61 46.50 66.63
CA CYS A 9 -9.59 45.07 66.94
C CYS A 9 -10.01 44.61 68.35
N LEU A 10 -11.21 43.99 68.43
CA LEU A 10 -11.39 42.76 69.21
C LEU A 10 -12.21 41.74 68.40
N PRO A 11 -11.91 40.44 68.54
CA PRO A 11 -12.25 39.42 67.56
C PRO A 11 -13.69 38.94 67.75
N PHE A 12 -14.48 38.97 66.68
CA PHE A 12 -15.66 38.12 66.63
C PHE A 12 -15.17 36.71 66.33
N SER A 13 -15.10 35.90 67.39
CA SER A 13 -15.02 34.45 67.26
C SER A 13 -16.27 33.97 66.54
N PHE A 14 -16.14 33.69 65.24
CA PHE A 14 -17.07 32.79 64.59
C PHE A 14 -16.90 31.42 65.25
N PRO A 15 -17.97 30.75 65.70
CA PRO A 15 -17.88 29.33 65.94
C PRO A 15 -17.48 28.68 64.61
N VAL A 16 -16.31 28.05 64.58
CA VAL A 16 -15.98 27.08 63.54
C VAL A 16 -16.92 25.92 63.79
N ASP A 17 -18.05 25.93 63.09
CA ASP A 17 -18.86 24.73 62.93
C ASP A 17 -18.09 23.79 62.00
N THR A 18 -17.32 22.87 62.59
CA THR A 18 -16.60 21.81 61.86
C THR A 18 -17.56 20.69 61.45
N GLY A 19 -18.71 21.06 60.89
CA GLY A 19 -19.85 20.15 60.82
C GLY A 19 -20.83 20.49 59.72
N LEU A 20 -20.38 20.66 58.48
CA LEU A 20 -21.23 20.46 57.30
C LEU A 20 -20.38 19.83 56.20
N ASP A 21 -20.96 18.81 55.54
CA ASP A 21 -20.65 18.46 54.17
C ASP A 21 -20.28 19.72 53.39
N SER A 22 -19.11 19.70 52.74
CA SER A 22 -18.73 20.78 51.84
C SER A 22 -19.59 20.64 50.59
N ALA A 23 -20.89 20.98 50.71
CA ALA A 23 -21.72 21.21 49.55
C ALA A 23 -20.97 22.22 48.67
N PRO A 24 -20.75 21.90 47.38
CA PRO A 24 -20.10 22.84 46.49
C PRO A 24 -20.82 24.18 46.56
N ILE A 25 -20.07 25.27 46.44
CA ILE A 25 -20.69 26.59 46.35
C ILE A 25 -21.31 26.66 44.97
N CYS A 26 -22.64 26.59 44.94
CA CYS A 26 -23.45 26.63 43.73
C CYS A 26 -24.14 28.00 43.62
N PHE A 27 -24.17 28.55 42.41
CA PHE A 27 -24.88 29.78 42.11
C PHE A 27 -25.75 29.55 40.89
N ASP A 28 -27.05 29.80 41.04
CA ASP A 28 -27.96 30.06 39.93
C ASP A 28 -27.96 31.57 39.71
N ARG A 29 -27.29 32.02 38.66
CA ARG A 29 -27.00 33.43 38.45
C ARG A 29 -28.08 34.16 37.67
N ASP A 30 -28.78 33.47 36.79
CA ASP A 30 -29.81 34.04 35.95
C ASP A 30 -31.23 33.74 36.47
N GLY A 31 -31.40 32.73 37.32
CA GLY A 31 -32.62 32.41 38.05
C GLY A 31 -33.52 31.39 37.36
N ASP A 32 -32.99 30.56 36.45
CA ASP A 32 -33.75 29.53 35.73
C ASP A 32 -34.03 28.26 36.57
N GLY A 33 -33.32 28.11 37.69
CA GLY A 33 -33.42 26.98 38.61
C GLY A 33 -32.36 25.91 38.44
N VAL A 34 -31.35 26.10 37.58
CA VAL A 34 -30.15 25.27 37.46
C VAL A 34 -28.97 26.01 38.08
N GLU A 35 -28.26 25.36 39.00
CA GLU A 35 -27.14 25.98 39.70
C GLU A 35 -25.80 25.54 39.10
N THR A 36 -24.89 26.49 38.84
CA THR A 36 -23.50 26.18 38.51
C THR A 36 -22.68 26.00 39.80
N CYS A 37 -22.21 24.78 40.04
CA CYS A 37 -21.40 24.40 41.20
C CYS A 37 -19.91 24.41 40.86
N LEU A 38 -19.07 25.04 41.72
CA LEU A 38 -17.61 25.04 41.52
C LEU A 38 -17.03 23.60 41.51
N GLY A 39 -16.64 23.14 40.31
CA GLY A 39 -16.01 21.83 40.10
C GLY A 39 -16.96 20.71 39.65
N GLU A 40 -18.23 21.01 39.38
CA GLU A 40 -19.20 20.08 38.78
C GLU A 40 -19.76 20.66 37.47
N ARG A 41 -20.30 19.76 36.64
CA ARG A 41 -21.01 20.08 35.39
C ARG A 41 -22.38 20.67 35.76
N GLY A 42 -22.57 21.99 35.60
CA GLY A 42 -23.81 22.74 35.90
C GLY A 42 -24.22 23.67 34.75
N ASP A 43 -25.16 24.59 34.99
CA ASP A 43 -25.72 25.51 33.98
C ASP A 43 -24.64 26.18 33.09
N CYS A 44 -24.63 25.85 31.79
CA CYS A 44 -23.67 26.43 30.84
C CYS A 44 -24.15 27.76 30.25
N ASN A 45 -25.39 28.17 30.49
CA ASN A 45 -25.98 29.38 29.91
C ASN A 45 -26.18 30.55 30.90
N ASP A 46 -25.72 30.44 32.18
CA ASP A 46 -25.58 31.32 33.39
C ASP A 46 -25.85 32.86 33.34
N PHE A 47 -26.36 33.36 32.23
CA PHE A 47 -26.74 34.72 31.91
C PHE A 47 -28.11 34.78 31.21
N SER A 48 -28.76 33.63 30.98
CA SER A 48 -29.91 33.42 30.11
C SER A 48 -31.03 32.66 30.82
N ALA A 49 -31.71 33.34 31.76
CA ALA A 49 -32.81 32.80 32.59
C ALA A 49 -34.05 32.25 31.83
N ASN A 50 -34.06 32.32 30.50
CA ASN A 50 -35.19 31.95 29.66
C ASN A 50 -35.13 30.50 29.17
N THR A 51 -34.00 29.82 29.33
CA THR A 51 -33.69 28.49 28.79
C THR A 51 -32.96 27.70 29.85
N VAL A 52 -33.35 26.44 30.06
CA VAL A 52 -32.78 25.57 31.09
C VAL A 52 -31.71 24.71 30.44
N ALA A 53 -30.43 25.06 30.61
CA ALA A 53 -29.32 24.32 30.00
C ALA A 53 -28.62 23.38 30.99
N THR A 54 -28.54 22.09 30.68
CA THR A 54 -27.95 21.08 31.56
C THR A 54 -27.23 20.00 30.78
N TYR A 55 -26.16 19.42 31.34
CA TYR A 55 -25.39 18.32 30.74
C TYR A 55 -26.13 17.00 30.41
N GLU A 56 -27.43 16.91 30.67
CA GLU A 56 -28.31 15.80 30.28
C GLU A 56 -29.61 16.34 29.63
N GLY A 57 -29.58 17.57 29.10
CA GLY A 57 -30.68 18.22 28.40
C GLY A 57 -31.01 17.51 27.08
N GLU A 58 -32.22 17.72 26.59
CA GLU A 58 -32.51 17.50 25.16
C GLU A 58 -32.37 18.87 24.50
N GLU A 59 -31.67 18.93 23.37
CA GLU A 59 -31.53 20.17 22.60
C GLU A 59 -32.90 20.73 22.19
N GLU A 60 -33.09 22.04 22.28
CA GLU A 60 -34.21 22.74 21.67
C GLU A 60 -33.68 23.78 20.69
N CYS A 61 -34.20 23.81 19.45
CA CYS A 61 -33.76 24.82 18.48
C CYS A 61 -34.19 26.25 18.89
N ASN A 62 -33.34 26.91 19.67
CA ASN A 62 -33.60 28.18 20.32
C ASN A 62 -32.36 29.12 20.30
N GLY A 63 -31.24 28.65 19.76
CA GLY A 63 -29.96 29.35 19.66
C GLY A 63 -29.13 29.32 20.94
N VAL A 64 -29.40 28.36 21.82
CA VAL A 64 -28.69 28.10 23.08
C VAL A 64 -28.25 26.64 23.06
N ASP A 65 -27.06 26.40 23.59
CA ASP A 65 -26.55 25.07 23.94
C ASP A 65 -27.33 24.59 25.18
N ASP A 66 -28.38 23.78 24.97
CA ASP A 66 -29.32 23.36 26.03
C ASP A 66 -28.82 22.10 26.76
N ASP A 67 -27.93 21.33 26.12
CA ASP A 67 -27.35 20.11 26.66
C ASP A 67 -25.88 20.28 27.13
N CYS A 68 -25.30 21.47 26.96
CA CYS A 68 -23.97 21.86 27.40
C CYS A 68 -22.80 21.06 26.78
N ASP A 69 -22.95 20.53 25.57
CA ASP A 69 -21.90 19.78 24.86
C ASP A 69 -20.95 20.67 24.01
N LEU A 70 -21.21 21.99 23.95
CA LEU A 70 -20.53 23.03 23.17
C LEU A 70 -20.97 23.16 21.71
N GLN A 71 -22.00 22.44 21.32
CA GLN A 71 -22.75 22.63 20.08
C GLN A 71 -24.03 23.41 20.40
N VAL A 72 -24.67 23.97 19.38
CA VAL A 72 -25.87 24.80 19.59
C VAL A 72 -26.92 24.30 18.62
N ASP A 73 -28.06 23.87 19.16
CA ASP A 73 -29.21 23.38 18.41
C ASP A 73 -28.88 22.16 17.51
N GLU A 74 -27.86 21.35 17.85
CA GLU A 74 -27.50 20.15 17.09
C GLU A 74 -28.60 19.08 17.16
N GLU A 75 -28.73 18.28 16.10
CA GLU A 75 -29.77 17.25 15.96
C GLU A 75 -31.24 17.75 16.05
N VAL A 76 -31.52 19.03 16.26
CA VAL A 76 -32.90 19.56 16.44
C VAL A 76 -33.26 20.70 15.48
N GLY A 77 -32.39 20.98 14.51
CA GLY A 77 -32.58 22.00 13.48
C GLY A 77 -32.75 21.46 12.05
N TRP A 78 -32.79 22.42 11.12
CA TRP A 78 -32.81 22.17 9.67
C TRP A 78 -31.55 22.76 9.03
N HIS A 79 -30.91 21.97 8.18
CA HIS A 79 -29.67 22.30 7.48
C HIS A 79 -30.00 22.54 6.01
N PRO A 80 -29.53 23.64 5.39
CA PRO A 80 -29.62 23.81 3.95
C PRO A 80 -28.92 22.63 3.25
N ASP A 81 -29.55 22.09 2.20
CA ASP A 81 -28.96 21.07 1.32
C ASP A 81 -28.97 21.66 -0.10
N ALA A 82 -27.85 22.29 -0.47
CA ALA A 82 -27.76 23.07 -1.71
C ALA A 82 -27.41 22.20 -2.93
N ASP A 83 -26.77 21.05 -2.76
CA ASP A 83 -26.47 20.10 -3.83
C ASP A 83 -27.50 18.97 -4.00
N GLY A 84 -28.37 18.76 -3.01
CA GLY A 84 -29.51 17.86 -3.04
C GLY A 84 -29.18 16.40 -2.70
N ASP A 85 -28.11 16.12 -1.96
CA ASP A 85 -27.68 14.76 -1.62
C ASP A 85 -28.34 14.18 -0.36
N GLY A 86 -29.01 15.03 0.43
CA GLY A 86 -29.73 14.66 1.64
C GLY A 86 -28.97 14.92 2.94
N HIS A 87 -27.70 15.33 2.84
CA HIS A 87 -26.87 15.88 3.90
C HIS A 87 -26.88 17.41 3.76
N GLY A 88 -26.75 18.12 4.87
CA GLY A 88 -26.89 19.57 4.87
C GLY A 88 -25.76 20.24 5.61
N ASP A 89 -25.52 21.50 5.25
CA ASP A 89 -24.40 22.33 5.75
C ASP A 89 -24.24 22.21 7.28
N GLU A 90 -23.12 21.61 7.70
CA GLU A 90 -22.77 21.41 9.11
C GLU A 90 -22.63 22.73 9.88
N SER A 91 -22.29 23.81 9.16
CA SER A 91 -22.04 25.12 9.74
C SER A 91 -23.31 25.97 9.87
N VAL A 92 -24.47 25.49 9.39
CA VAL A 92 -25.71 26.27 9.33
C VAL A 92 -26.91 25.51 9.87
N VAL A 93 -27.32 25.87 11.08
CA VAL A 93 -28.57 25.39 11.70
C VAL A 93 -29.69 26.42 11.55
N ARG A 94 -30.91 25.96 11.22
CA ARG A 94 -32.14 26.78 11.15
C ARG A 94 -33.29 26.15 11.92
N CYS A 95 -33.95 26.93 12.78
CA CYS A 95 -35.12 26.44 13.52
C CYS A 95 -36.43 26.43 12.72
N GLU A 96 -36.51 27.20 11.64
CA GLU A 96 -37.66 27.17 10.74
C GLU A 96 -37.29 26.48 9.43
N LYS A 97 -37.92 25.34 9.16
CA LYS A 97 -37.73 24.59 7.91
C LYS A 97 -38.03 25.45 6.68
N GLN A 98 -37.06 25.58 5.79
CA GLN A 98 -37.24 26.12 4.46
C GLN A 98 -37.30 25.02 3.40
N ALA A 99 -37.69 25.40 2.19
CA ALA A 99 -37.72 24.45 1.08
C ALA A 99 -36.28 24.12 0.67
N GLY A 100 -35.93 22.83 0.70
CA GLY A 100 -34.57 22.36 0.44
C GLY A 100 -33.76 22.09 1.70
N ASP A 101 -34.30 22.33 2.90
CA ASP A 101 -33.57 21.98 4.12
C ASP A 101 -33.81 20.51 4.53
N VAL A 102 -32.75 19.86 5.02
CA VAL A 102 -32.70 18.50 5.57
C VAL A 102 -32.43 18.53 7.08
N HIS A 103 -32.49 17.38 7.74
CA HIS A 103 -32.27 17.27 9.19
C HIS A 103 -30.86 16.77 9.54
N ASN A 104 -30.16 16.17 8.57
CA ASN A 104 -28.80 15.71 8.77
C ASN A 104 -27.85 16.88 8.48
N GLY A 105 -26.95 17.18 9.41
CA GLY A 105 -26.10 18.38 9.41
C GLY A 105 -24.62 18.03 9.36
N ASP A 106 -24.27 17.09 8.50
CA ASP A 106 -22.98 16.39 8.46
C ASP A 106 -22.24 16.61 7.12
N ASP A 107 -22.57 17.70 6.41
CA ASP A 107 -21.95 18.08 5.14
C ASP A 107 -20.99 19.28 5.32
N CYS A 108 -19.70 19.01 5.17
CA CYS A 108 -18.63 20.01 5.23
C CYS A 108 -18.46 20.84 3.94
N ASN A 109 -19.13 20.45 2.84
CA ASN A 109 -19.15 21.16 1.57
C ASN A 109 -20.50 21.00 0.84
N ASP A 110 -21.50 21.77 1.29
CA ASP A 110 -22.89 21.88 0.78
C ASP A 110 -23.03 22.21 -0.73
N ALA A 111 -21.93 22.44 -1.44
CA ALA A 111 -21.92 22.60 -2.89
C ALA A 111 -21.57 21.31 -3.65
N SER A 112 -21.26 20.23 -2.94
CA SER A 112 -20.71 18.99 -3.47
C SER A 112 -21.32 17.77 -2.81
N ALA A 113 -22.19 17.09 -3.56
CA ALA A 113 -22.83 15.82 -3.20
C ALA A 113 -21.84 14.66 -3.00
N ALA A 114 -20.54 14.96 -3.02
CA ALA A 114 -19.40 14.11 -2.78
C ALA A 114 -18.78 14.31 -1.38
N ALA A 115 -19.31 15.18 -0.51
CA ALA A 115 -18.72 15.46 0.81
C ALA A 115 -19.76 15.36 1.93
N TYR A 116 -19.65 14.35 2.79
CA TYR A 116 -20.45 14.24 4.02
C TYR A 116 -19.84 13.18 4.95
N GLU A 117 -20.15 13.22 6.24
CA GLU A 117 -19.57 12.30 7.22
C GLU A 117 -19.73 10.81 6.85
N GLY A 118 -18.61 10.08 6.88
CA GLY A 118 -18.59 8.65 6.64
C GLY A 118 -18.74 8.23 5.17
N LYS A 119 -18.59 9.18 4.23
CA LYS A 119 -18.32 8.83 2.84
C LYS A 119 -16.93 8.19 2.72
N THR A 120 -16.64 7.64 1.54
CA THR A 120 -15.30 7.10 1.25
C THR A 120 -14.55 8.12 0.42
N GLU A 121 -13.32 8.43 0.84
CA GLU A 121 -12.41 9.25 0.05
C GLU A 121 -12.23 8.73 -1.38
N VAL A 122 -12.19 9.68 -2.30
CA VAL A 122 -11.80 9.47 -3.69
C VAL A 122 -10.80 10.56 -4.05
N CYS A 123 -9.85 10.24 -4.94
CA CYS A 123 -8.84 11.21 -5.41
C CYS A 123 -9.46 12.31 -6.27
N ASP A 124 -10.11 13.30 -5.65
CA ASP A 124 -10.72 14.46 -6.30
C ASP A 124 -10.32 15.79 -5.65
N GLY A 125 -9.52 15.75 -4.58
CA GLY A 125 -9.04 16.92 -3.85
C GLY A 125 -10.07 17.53 -2.90
N LEU A 126 -11.19 16.84 -2.68
CA LEU A 126 -12.18 17.16 -1.65
C LEU A 126 -11.92 16.29 -0.42
N ASP A 127 -12.36 16.79 0.72
CA ASP A 127 -12.54 16.02 1.94
C ASP A 127 -13.93 15.38 1.81
N ASN A 128 -13.99 14.12 1.39
CA ASN A 128 -15.25 13.46 1.08
C ASN A 128 -15.95 12.96 2.35
N ASP A 129 -15.19 12.59 3.38
CA ASP A 129 -15.69 12.03 4.64
C ASP A 129 -15.74 13.02 5.81
N CYS A 130 -15.35 14.28 5.56
CA CYS A 130 -15.39 15.42 6.46
C CYS A 130 -14.51 15.26 7.71
N ASP A 131 -13.40 14.50 7.64
CA ASP A 131 -12.47 14.33 8.76
C ASP A 131 -11.41 15.45 8.90
N GLY A 132 -11.40 16.39 7.96
CA GLY A 132 -10.48 17.53 7.88
C GLY A 132 -9.24 17.29 7.02
N TYR A 133 -9.12 16.13 6.38
CA TYR A 133 -8.09 15.77 5.44
C TYR A 133 -8.73 15.41 4.09
N ALA A 134 -8.02 15.66 2.99
CA ALA A 134 -8.51 15.34 1.65
C ALA A 134 -7.64 14.25 1.04
N ASP A 135 -8.27 13.30 0.35
CA ASP A 135 -7.64 12.18 -0.35
C ASP A 135 -6.71 11.32 0.54
N GLU A 136 -6.97 11.25 1.85
CA GLU A 136 -6.12 10.53 2.80
C GLU A 136 -6.25 9.01 2.67
N TYR A 137 -5.18 8.30 3.07
CA TYR A 137 -5.01 6.85 2.86
C TYR A 137 -5.05 6.36 1.40
N LEU A 138 -5.24 7.23 0.41
CA LEU A 138 -5.14 6.91 -1.02
C LEU A 138 -3.72 7.19 -1.54
N ILE A 139 -2.73 6.49 -1.00
CA ILE A 139 -1.34 6.66 -1.45
C ILE A 139 -1.01 5.59 -2.49
N TRP A 140 -0.84 6.05 -3.73
CA TRP A 140 -0.40 5.28 -4.88
C TRP A 140 0.97 5.76 -5.35
N TYR A 141 1.83 4.82 -5.68
CA TYR A 141 3.16 5.02 -6.22
C TYR A 141 3.10 4.81 -7.74
N PRO A 142 3.66 5.71 -8.56
CA PRO A 142 3.76 5.50 -9.99
C PRO A 142 4.44 4.15 -10.29
N ASP A 143 3.85 3.42 -11.23
CA ASP A 143 4.28 2.09 -11.67
C ASP A 143 4.25 2.13 -13.21
N GLN A 144 5.39 2.47 -13.81
CA GLN A 144 5.50 2.77 -15.24
C GLN A 144 5.81 1.55 -16.09
N ASP A 145 6.47 0.54 -15.53
CA ASP A 145 6.77 -0.74 -16.20
C ASP A 145 5.72 -1.83 -15.92
N GLY A 146 4.92 -1.69 -14.86
CA GLY A 146 3.77 -2.54 -14.56
C GLY A 146 4.12 -3.80 -13.76
N ASP A 147 5.21 -3.81 -13.00
CA ASP A 147 5.62 -4.95 -12.19
C ASP A 147 4.85 -5.07 -10.84
N GLY A 148 4.13 -4.01 -10.47
CA GLY A 148 3.31 -3.94 -9.27
C GLY A 148 4.01 -3.31 -8.05
N PHE A 149 5.25 -2.87 -8.19
CA PHE A 149 5.98 -1.99 -7.29
C PHE A 149 6.08 -0.59 -7.93
N GLY A 150 6.27 0.43 -7.11
CA GLY A 150 6.22 1.79 -7.60
C GLY A 150 7.25 2.70 -6.96
N ALA A 151 7.63 3.72 -7.72
CA ALA A 151 8.70 4.64 -7.36
C ALA A 151 8.40 5.42 -6.08
N ASP A 152 9.30 5.33 -5.10
CA ASP A 152 9.20 6.01 -3.80
C ASP A 152 9.10 7.55 -3.90
N ALA A 153 9.57 8.14 -5.00
CA ALA A 153 9.79 9.58 -5.13
C ALA A 153 8.53 10.39 -5.46
N ALA A 154 7.41 9.77 -5.78
CA ALA A 154 6.23 10.48 -6.27
C ALA A 154 4.87 9.89 -5.84
N PRO A 155 4.64 9.64 -4.53
CA PRO A 155 3.32 9.21 -4.07
C PRO A 155 2.25 10.24 -4.47
N SER A 156 1.12 9.74 -4.96
CA SER A 156 -0.03 10.51 -5.40
C SER A 156 -1.31 9.77 -5.06
N CYS A 157 -2.48 10.37 -5.28
CA CYS A 157 -3.75 9.66 -5.18
C CYS A 157 -4.21 9.03 -6.51
N ASP A 158 -3.34 8.97 -7.54
CA ASP A 158 -3.67 8.42 -8.85
C ASP A 158 -3.75 6.87 -8.79
N PRO A 159 -4.94 6.27 -8.97
CA PRO A 159 -5.10 4.81 -8.94
C PRO A 159 -4.50 4.12 -10.17
N SER A 160 -3.85 4.86 -11.09
CA SER A 160 -3.07 4.25 -12.17
C SER A 160 -1.76 3.63 -11.69
N GLY A 161 -1.28 3.98 -10.49
CA GLY A 161 -0.09 3.41 -9.88
C GLY A 161 -0.37 2.12 -9.09
N THR A 162 0.53 1.80 -8.16
CA THR A 162 0.43 0.69 -7.21
C THR A 162 0.44 1.16 -5.75
N GLN A 163 -0.01 0.33 -4.81
CA GLN A 163 0.11 0.61 -3.37
C GLN A 163 1.38 0.02 -2.74
N THR A 164 2.24 -0.61 -3.55
CA THR A 164 3.48 -1.23 -3.09
C THR A 164 4.67 -0.33 -3.43
N PRO A 165 5.27 0.36 -2.45
CA PRO A 165 6.47 1.17 -2.69
C PRO A 165 7.74 0.32 -2.82
N GLY A 166 8.85 0.98 -3.14
CA GLY A 166 10.20 0.42 -3.00
C GLY A 166 10.93 0.14 -4.30
N ASP A 167 10.32 0.45 -5.44
CA ASP A 167 10.98 0.31 -6.73
C ASP A 167 12.02 1.43 -6.94
N CYS A 168 13.26 1.00 -7.22
CA CYS A 168 14.43 1.82 -7.42
C CYS A 168 14.73 2.14 -8.89
N ASP A 169 14.11 1.46 -9.85
CA ASP A 169 14.11 1.78 -11.29
C ASP A 169 12.77 1.44 -11.97
N ASP A 170 11.79 2.35 -11.80
CA ASP A 170 10.42 2.36 -12.36
C ASP A 170 10.35 2.43 -13.90
N LEU A 171 11.35 1.93 -14.62
CA LEU A 171 11.34 1.73 -16.06
C LEU A 171 11.78 0.32 -16.45
N ASP A 172 12.10 -0.56 -15.50
CA ASP A 172 12.60 -1.92 -15.68
C ASP A 172 11.78 -2.89 -14.80
N ASP A 173 10.90 -3.67 -15.44
CA ASP A 173 10.02 -4.66 -14.77
C ASP A 173 10.77 -5.83 -14.10
N GLY A 174 12.10 -5.86 -14.21
CA GLY A 174 12.98 -6.77 -13.50
C GLY A 174 13.65 -6.17 -12.26
N VAL A 175 13.36 -4.91 -11.92
CA VAL A 175 13.96 -4.19 -10.79
C VAL A 175 12.89 -3.83 -9.76
N TYR A 176 12.82 -4.59 -8.66
CA TYR A 176 11.84 -4.39 -7.61
C TYR A 176 12.26 -5.08 -6.29
N PRO A 177 11.70 -4.67 -5.13
CA PRO A 177 11.95 -5.33 -3.87
C PRO A 177 11.81 -6.86 -3.91
N ASP A 178 12.84 -7.57 -3.43
CA ASP A 178 12.92 -9.04 -3.44
C ASP A 178 13.04 -9.67 -4.86
N ALA A 179 13.39 -8.90 -5.89
CA ALA A 179 13.78 -9.46 -7.19
C ALA A 179 15.04 -10.35 -7.07
N SER A 180 15.28 -11.19 -8.08
CA SER A 180 16.52 -11.97 -8.13
C SER A 180 17.60 -11.14 -8.83
N GLU A 181 18.71 -10.94 -8.14
CA GLU A 181 19.89 -10.27 -8.69
C GLU A 181 20.40 -10.94 -9.97
N ARG A 182 20.67 -10.10 -10.96
CA ARG A 182 21.31 -10.47 -12.22
C ARG A 182 22.68 -9.78 -12.23
N CYS A 183 23.70 -10.41 -12.81
CA CYS A 183 24.98 -9.72 -13.06
C CYS A 183 24.86 -8.66 -14.18
N ASN A 184 24.14 -7.57 -13.95
CA ASN A 184 23.90 -6.48 -14.90
C ASN A 184 24.47 -5.13 -14.40
N GLY A 185 25.00 -5.07 -13.18
CA GLY A 185 25.52 -3.88 -12.53
C GLY A 185 24.43 -2.96 -11.97
N ALA A 186 23.19 -3.46 -11.87
CA ALA A 186 22.07 -2.83 -11.20
C ALA A 186 21.83 -3.48 -9.83
N ASP A 187 21.08 -2.78 -9.00
CA ASP A 187 20.52 -3.28 -7.74
C ASP A 187 19.11 -3.71 -8.11
N ASP A 188 18.94 -4.98 -8.53
CA ASP A 188 17.68 -5.46 -9.07
C ASP A 188 16.64 -5.64 -7.94
N ASP A 189 17.08 -5.99 -6.73
CA ASP A 189 16.21 -6.24 -5.59
C ASP A 189 15.98 -5.00 -4.68
N CYS A 190 16.56 -3.87 -5.05
CA CYS A 190 16.47 -2.58 -4.39
C CYS A 190 16.91 -2.60 -2.90
N ASN A 191 17.81 -3.51 -2.51
CA ASN A 191 18.31 -3.63 -1.13
C ASN A 191 19.52 -2.72 -0.84
N GLY A 192 20.11 -2.11 -1.88
CA GLY A 192 21.25 -1.20 -1.79
C GLY A 192 22.62 -1.85 -1.95
N GLU A 193 22.67 -3.16 -2.16
CA GLU A 193 23.82 -3.90 -2.68
C GLU A 193 23.68 -4.01 -4.22
N ILE A 194 24.71 -4.48 -4.92
CA ILE A 194 24.69 -4.58 -6.39
C ILE A 194 25.22 -5.96 -6.74
N ASP A 195 24.44 -6.70 -7.52
CA ASP A 195 24.71 -8.04 -8.00
C ASP A 195 25.12 -9.06 -6.90
N GLU A 196 24.52 -8.98 -5.72
CA GLU A 196 24.70 -9.95 -4.63
C GLU A 196 23.88 -11.23 -4.83
N GLU A 197 24.06 -12.22 -3.94
CA GLU A 197 23.35 -13.51 -3.89
C GLU A 197 23.26 -14.32 -5.22
N THR A 198 23.99 -13.90 -6.25
CA THR A 198 24.04 -14.57 -7.54
C THR A 198 24.99 -15.76 -7.44
N THR A 199 24.46 -16.97 -7.62
CA THR A 199 25.31 -18.16 -7.78
C THR A 199 25.97 -18.09 -9.15
N LEU A 200 27.30 -18.10 -9.17
CA LEU A 200 28.08 -18.00 -10.39
C LEU A 200 28.96 -19.23 -10.60
N TRP A 201 29.17 -19.59 -11.86
CA TRP A 201 30.04 -20.66 -12.31
C TRP A 201 31.26 -20.09 -13.02
N THR A 202 32.41 -20.76 -12.91
CA THR A 202 33.62 -20.32 -13.64
C THR A 202 33.33 -20.36 -15.14
N ASP A 203 33.64 -19.26 -15.81
CA ASP A 203 33.51 -19.05 -17.26
C ASP A 203 34.87 -18.55 -17.77
N ALA A 204 35.79 -19.47 -18.01
CA ALA A 204 37.17 -19.19 -18.34
C ALA A 204 37.38 -18.87 -19.82
N ASP A 205 36.46 -19.26 -20.69
CA ASP A 205 36.52 -19.04 -22.13
C ASP A 205 35.64 -17.86 -22.62
N LEU A 206 34.76 -17.35 -21.75
CA LEU A 206 33.93 -16.16 -21.90
C LEU A 206 32.80 -16.32 -22.92
N ASP A 207 32.21 -17.51 -23.01
CA ASP A 207 31.02 -17.76 -23.83
C ASP A 207 29.68 -17.43 -23.13
N GLY A 208 29.74 -17.17 -21.81
CA GLY A 208 28.59 -16.85 -20.99
C GLY A 208 27.85 -18.06 -20.43
N TRP A 209 28.44 -19.25 -20.45
CA TRP A 209 28.07 -20.42 -19.68
C TRP A 209 29.24 -20.82 -18.80
N GLY A 210 28.96 -21.42 -17.64
CA GLY A 210 30.01 -21.83 -16.72
C GLY A 210 29.90 -23.29 -16.32
N VAL A 211 31.05 -23.88 -16.03
CA VAL A 211 31.18 -25.30 -15.67
C VAL A 211 30.81 -25.55 -14.20
N ASP A 212 29.93 -26.52 -13.95
CA ASP A 212 29.64 -27.06 -12.61
C ASP A 212 30.74 -28.12 -12.25
N PRO A 213 31.52 -28.03 -11.14
CA PRO A 213 31.17 -27.56 -9.79
C PRO A 213 32.30 -26.80 -9.05
N SER A 214 33.12 -26.02 -9.75
CA SER A 214 34.46 -25.68 -9.24
C SER A 214 34.61 -24.37 -8.46
N GLY A 215 33.57 -23.55 -8.30
CA GLY A 215 33.67 -22.37 -7.44
C GLY A 215 32.50 -21.42 -7.58
N GLN A 216 31.51 -21.57 -6.71
CA GLN A 216 30.53 -20.52 -6.49
C GLN A 216 31.25 -19.31 -5.90
N VAL A 217 31.06 -18.15 -6.52
CA VAL A 217 31.54 -16.87 -6.00
C VAL A 217 30.34 -15.95 -5.86
N GLU A 218 30.14 -15.42 -4.66
CA GLU A 218 29.02 -14.50 -4.33
C GLU A 218 29.30 -13.06 -4.78
N ALA A 219 29.87 -12.87 -5.97
CA ALA A 219 30.06 -11.55 -6.55
C ALA A 219 30.33 -11.66 -8.05
N CYS A 220 29.67 -10.82 -8.84
CA CYS A 220 29.93 -10.68 -10.27
C CYS A 220 31.38 -10.30 -10.52
N ALA A 221 32.16 -11.31 -10.85
CA ALA A 221 33.58 -11.21 -11.14
C ALA A 221 33.80 -11.61 -12.59
N ALA A 222 34.70 -10.90 -13.27
CA ALA A 222 35.10 -11.28 -14.62
C ALA A 222 35.65 -12.72 -14.62
N GLY A 223 35.19 -13.53 -15.59
CA GLY A 223 35.52 -14.96 -15.68
C GLY A 223 34.52 -15.86 -14.96
N TYR A 224 33.30 -15.38 -14.73
CA TYR A 224 32.19 -16.17 -14.19
C TYR A 224 30.89 -15.86 -14.94
N SER A 225 30.01 -16.86 -15.05
CA SER A 225 28.69 -16.76 -15.68
C SER A 225 27.57 -17.15 -14.70
N PRO A 226 26.38 -16.54 -14.79
CA PRO A 226 25.15 -16.98 -14.10
C PRO A 226 24.42 -18.14 -14.80
N LYS A 227 24.91 -18.64 -15.94
CA LYS A 227 24.35 -19.82 -16.61
C LYS A 227 25.23 -21.03 -16.35
N GLU A 228 24.62 -22.13 -15.94
CA GLU A 228 25.31 -23.41 -15.70
C GLU A 228 25.17 -24.36 -16.88
N GLY A 229 26.09 -25.32 -16.99
CA GLY A 229 25.96 -26.46 -17.90
C GLY A 229 26.95 -26.49 -19.05
N ASP A 230 27.95 -25.61 -19.03
CA ASP A 230 29.12 -25.74 -19.90
C ASP A 230 29.90 -27.03 -19.55
N CYS A 231 30.25 -27.77 -20.61
CA CYS A 231 30.94 -29.04 -20.58
C CYS A 231 32.46 -28.94 -20.87
N ASP A 232 32.94 -27.83 -21.45
CA ASP A 232 34.36 -27.53 -21.69
C ASP A 232 34.65 -26.02 -21.58
N ASP A 233 34.96 -25.59 -20.35
CA ASP A 233 35.40 -24.24 -19.91
C ASP A 233 36.68 -23.71 -20.59
N THR A 234 37.13 -24.33 -21.67
CA THR A 234 38.26 -23.89 -22.49
C THR A 234 37.92 -23.67 -23.97
N GLU A 235 36.69 -23.98 -24.39
CA GLU A 235 36.22 -23.90 -25.77
C GLU A 235 34.92 -23.08 -25.86
N PRO A 236 34.96 -21.82 -26.33
CA PRO A 236 33.80 -20.92 -26.35
C PRO A 236 32.61 -21.33 -27.24
N LEU A 237 32.71 -22.51 -27.87
CA LEU A 237 31.67 -23.12 -28.68
C LEU A 237 31.00 -24.29 -27.96
N ALA A 238 31.46 -24.65 -26.75
CA ALA A 238 30.95 -25.76 -25.96
C ALA A 238 29.95 -25.26 -24.90
N TYR A 239 28.67 -25.18 -25.26
CA TYR A 239 27.61 -24.76 -24.36
C TYR A 239 26.28 -25.43 -24.68
N PRO A 240 25.34 -25.51 -23.70
CA PRO A 240 24.01 -26.06 -23.93
C PRO A 240 23.31 -25.50 -25.17
N GLY A 241 23.02 -26.39 -26.14
CA GLY A 241 22.34 -26.04 -27.38
C GLY A 241 23.22 -25.38 -28.45
N ALA A 242 24.55 -25.44 -28.33
CA ALA A 242 25.44 -25.08 -29.43
C ALA A 242 25.18 -25.95 -30.68
N LEU A 243 25.55 -25.44 -31.85
CA LEU A 243 25.43 -26.23 -33.08
C LEU A 243 26.59 -27.22 -33.18
N GLU A 244 26.27 -28.51 -33.19
CA GLU A 244 27.19 -29.57 -33.56
C GLU A 244 27.09 -29.93 -35.04
N THR A 245 28.25 -30.10 -35.68
CA THR A 245 28.33 -30.66 -37.02
C THR A 245 28.80 -32.11 -36.98
N CYS A 246 28.50 -32.86 -38.03
CA CYS A 246 28.91 -34.27 -38.14
C CYS A 246 30.43 -34.47 -38.29
N GLU A 247 31.22 -33.39 -38.39
CA GLU A 247 32.68 -33.44 -38.40
C GLU A 247 33.28 -33.15 -37.01
N ASP A 248 32.47 -32.67 -36.06
CA ASP A 248 32.92 -32.35 -34.72
C ASP A 248 33.19 -33.62 -33.92
N THR A 249 34.30 -33.58 -33.20
CA THR A 249 34.80 -34.71 -32.38
C THR A 249 34.73 -34.42 -30.89
N ALA A 250 34.15 -33.28 -30.53
CA ALA A 250 33.90 -32.83 -29.17
C ALA A 250 32.40 -32.62 -29.03
N ASP A 251 31.91 -32.81 -27.81
CA ASP A 251 30.55 -32.49 -27.39
C ASP A 251 30.49 -30.96 -27.19
N LEU A 252 29.94 -30.24 -28.18
CA LEU A 252 29.80 -28.79 -28.16
C LEU A 252 28.44 -28.37 -27.61
N ASN A 253 27.40 -29.18 -27.72
CA ASN A 253 26.07 -28.81 -27.25
C ASN A 253 25.78 -29.29 -25.82
N CYS A 254 26.75 -29.97 -25.19
CA CYS A 254 26.72 -30.51 -23.85
C CYS A 254 25.55 -31.48 -23.60
N ASP A 255 25.13 -32.22 -24.63
CA ASP A 255 24.06 -33.22 -24.54
C ASP A 255 24.57 -34.64 -24.19
N GLY A 256 25.89 -34.82 -24.15
CA GLY A 256 26.55 -36.08 -23.82
C GLY A 256 26.84 -36.99 -25.02
N SER A 257 26.54 -36.53 -26.24
CA SER A 257 26.93 -37.14 -27.50
C SER A 257 27.98 -36.28 -28.21
N VAL A 258 28.55 -36.81 -29.29
CA VAL A 258 29.45 -36.05 -30.16
C VAL A 258 28.80 -36.07 -31.52
N GLY A 259 28.70 -34.94 -32.21
CA GLY A 259 27.99 -34.85 -33.49
C GLY A 259 28.33 -35.91 -34.55
N SER A 260 29.52 -36.52 -34.51
CA SER A 260 29.93 -37.62 -35.42
C SER A 260 29.62 -39.04 -34.94
N ASP A 261 29.21 -39.21 -33.68
CA ASP A 261 28.84 -40.49 -33.08
C ASP A 261 27.41 -40.90 -33.47
N ASP A 262 27.16 -42.20 -33.45
CA ASP A 262 25.87 -42.87 -33.72
C ASP A 262 25.71 -43.87 -32.56
N LEU A 263 25.20 -43.38 -31.43
CA LEU A 263 25.28 -44.06 -30.13
C LEU A 263 24.32 -45.26 -30.07
N ASP A 264 23.13 -45.13 -30.64
CA ASP A 264 22.11 -46.17 -30.67
C ASP A 264 22.19 -47.11 -31.90
N ARG A 265 22.92 -46.71 -32.94
CA ARG A 265 23.24 -47.49 -34.15
C ARG A 265 22.08 -47.66 -35.12
N ASP A 266 21.21 -46.69 -35.24
CA ASP A 266 20.20 -46.66 -36.31
C ASP A 266 20.74 -46.16 -37.67
N GLY A 267 21.92 -45.54 -37.65
CA GLY A 267 22.63 -45.05 -38.83
C GLY A 267 22.53 -43.55 -39.05
N SER A 268 21.90 -42.82 -38.14
CA SER A 268 21.89 -41.36 -38.05
C SER A 268 22.93 -40.94 -37.00
N PRO A 269 23.88 -40.05 -37.35
CA PRO A 269 24.79 -39.51 -36.36
C PRO A 269 24.09 -38.43 -35.51
N ALA A 270 24.57 -38.17 -34.30
CA ALA A 270 24.01 -37.21 -33.35
C ALA A 270 23.78 -35.79 -33.91
N CYS A 271 24.60 -35.34 -34.88
CA CYS A 271 24.38 -34.05 -35.55
C CYS A 271 23.07 -33.96 -36.37
N GLU A 272 22.50 -35.09 -36.77
CA GLU A 272 21.25 -35.20 -37.53
C GLU A 272 20.13 -35.80 -36.68
N ASP A 273 20.46 -36.49 -35.59
CA ASP A 273 19.53 -37.18 -34.70
C ASP A 273 19.08 -36.29 -33.53
N CYS A 274 17.77 -36.17 -33.33
CA CYS A 274 17.21 -35.39 -32.24
C CYS A 274 17.27 -36.11 -30.87
N ASP A 275 17.53 -37.43 -30.83
CA ASP A 275 17.91 -38.19 -29.63
C ASP A 275 18.75 -39.43 -30.01
N ASP A 276 20.06 -39.24 -30.18
CA ASP A 276 21.05 -40.29 -30.55
C ASP A 276 21.15 -41.45 -29.53
N SER A 277 20.43 -41.38 -28.41
CA SER A 277 20.37 -42.45 -27.42
C SER A 277 19.22 -43.45 -27.66
N VAL A 278 18.33 -43.18 -28.63
CA VAL A 278 17.07 -43.87 -28.85
C VAL A 278 16.87 -44.25 -30.33
N TRP A 279 17.20 -45.51 -30.66
CA TRP A 279 17.23 -46.07 -32.04
C TRP A 279 15.97 -45.94 -32.94
N PHE A 280 14.87 -45.42 -32.42
CA PHE A 280 13.63 -45.22 -33.17
C PHE A 280 13.29 -43.74 -33.41
N ILE A 281 14.10 -42.83 -32.88
CA ILE A 281 14.06 -41.39 -33.11
C ILE A 281 15.21 -41.11 -34.09
N TYR A 282 14.91 -40.65 -35.30
CA TYR A 282 15.90 -40.31 -36.33
C TYR A 282 15.25 -39.61 -37.53
N PRO A 283 16.00 -38.85 -38.33
CA PRO A 283 15.50 -38.22 -39.55
C PRO A 283 14.69 -39.14 -40.47
N GLY A 284 13.39 -38.86 -40.58
CA GLY A 284 12.47 -39.62 -41.41
C GLY A 284 12.03 -40.97 -40.81
N ALA A 285 12.07 -41.10 -39.48
CA ALA A 285 11.33 -42.13 -38.74
C ALA A 285 9.82 -42.02 -38.99
N THR A 286 9.04 -42.92 -38.39
CA THR A 286 7.57 -42.87 -38.50
C THR A 286 7.00 -42.49 -37.15
N GLU A 287 6.29 -41.36 -37.12
CA GLU A 287 5.62 -40.85 -35.93
C GLU A 287 4.71 -41.88 -35.26
N THR A 288 4.81 -41.96 -33.93
CA THR A 288 3.95 -42.71 -33.05
C THR A 288 2.89 -41.80 -32.43
N CYS A 289 1.67 -41.84 -32.98
CA CYS A 289 0.63 -40.90 -32.56
C CYS A 289 0.35 -40.85 -31.04
N ASP A 290 0.16 -39.63 -30.55
CA ASP A 290 -0.23 -39.23 -29.20
C ASP A 290 0.82 -39.55 -28.12
N ASP A 291 2.11 -39.69 -28.46
CA ASP A 291 3.17 -39.89 -27.47
C ASP A 291 3.98 -38.62 -27.15
N GLY A 292 3.84 -37.58 -27.99
CA GLY A 292 4.41 -36.26 -27.78
C GLY A 292 5.91 -36.15 -28.06
N ILE A 293 6.46 -37.10 -28.81
CA ILE A 293 7.86 -37.12 -29.26
C ILE A 293 7.86 -36.71 -30.75
N ASP A 294 8.86 -35.94 -31.17
CA ASP A 294 9.18 -35.72 -32.59
C ASP A 294 10.19 -36.81 -32.97
N GLU A 295 9.72 -37.88 -33.61
CA GLU A 295 10.55 -39.05 -33.89
C GLU A 295 11.27 -38.92 -35.22
N ASP A 296 10.71 -38.15 -36.17
CA ASP A 296 11.30 -37.94 -37.49
C ASP A 296 12.20 -36.69 -37.60
N CYS A 297 12.34 -35.95 -36.49
CA CYS A 297 13.19 -34.78 -36.28
C CYS A 297 12.88 -33.61 -37.25
N ASP A 298 11.63 -33.44 -37.68
CA ASP A 298 11.22 -32.36 -38.58
C ASP A 298 10.73 -31.09 -37.85
N GLY A 299 10.60 -31.15 -36.53
CA GLY A 299 10.18 -30.07 -35.65
C GLY A 299 8.67 -29.95 -35.45
N GLU A 300 7.87 -30.82 -36.06
CA GLU A 300 6.47 -31.03 -35.73
C GLU A 300 6.34 -32.27 -34.82
N ILE A 301 5.26 -32.34 -34.03
CA ILE A 301 5.03 -33.45 -33.10
C ILE A 301 3.74 -34.16 -33.53
N ASP A 302 3.78 -35.49 -33.61
CA ASP A 302 2.63 -36.34 -33.92
C ASP A 302 1.96 -36.01 -35.27
N GLU A 303 2.71 -35.61 -36.29
CA GLU A 303 2.18 -35.35 -37.65
C GLU A 303 2.06 -36.63 -38.50
N GLY A 304 1.39 -36.54 -39.65
CA GLY A 304 1.27 -37.70 -40.57
C GLY A 304 0.45 -38.91 -40.08
N CYS A 305 -0.16 -38.81 -38.89
CA CYS A 305 -0.93 -39.83 -38.17
C CYS A 305 -2.33 -40.17 -38.74
#